data_AF-A0A1V9FS12-F1
#
_entry.id   AF-A0A1V9FS12-F1
#
_cell.length_a   1.000
_cell.length_b   1.000
_cell.length_c   1.000
_cell.angle_alpha   90.00
_cell.angle_beta   90.00
_cell.angle_gamma   90.00
#
_symmetry.space_group_name_H-M   'P 1'
#
loop_
_entity.id
_entity.type
_entity.pdbx_description
1 polymer ?
#
loop_
_entity_poly.entity_id
_entity_poly.type
_entity_poly.pdbx_seq_one_letter_code
_entity_poly.pdbx_strand_id
1 'polypeptide(L)'
;MKKLAIIFGVLIAGSPFVSCKKMKDDIKDLQSKNSALQEQLDGVVSSLGSNEPITATTTFTDDDGKTRTVTGVYKFKSSDHSTQSMTNNNDGTYDIYIERFSDVSWNEGAYTSFTYNPTSKAVTNVSGGHYWSDADSYYDNAYYYGTGTGLTIGVTVDSLNMTTGATSIKFAASGTAAYTNSVSYWYSPNQGAPEATTFSFAGKLKLFSTK
;
A
#
# COMPACT_ATOMS: atom_id res chain seq x y z
N MET A 1 3.72 -34.89 -13.54
CA MET A 1 3.89 -34.64 -12.09
C MET A 1 2.93 -35.54 -11.33
N LYS A 2 3.46 -36.46 -10.53
CA LYS A 2 2.72 -37.57 -9.90
C LYS A 2 1.88 -37.05 -8.73
N LYS A 3 0.60 -37.39 -8.70
CA LYS A 3 -0.32 -37.15 -7.57
C LYS A 3 0.04 -38.11 -6.45
N LEU A 4 0.40 -37.60 -5.27
CA LEU A 4 0.60 -38.42 -4.07
C LEU A 4 -0.78 -38.86 -3.56
N ALA A 5 -1.07 -40.15 -3.69
CA ALA A 5 -2.19 -40.79 -3.01
C ALA A 5 -1.69 -41.28 -1.65
N ILE A 6 -2.17 -40.68 -0.56
CA ILE A 6 -1.93 -41.18 0.80
C ILE A 6 -3.05 -42.17 1.12
N ILE A 7 -2.71 -43.45 1.10
CA ILE A 7 -3.59 -44.55 1.49
C ILE A 7 -3.47 -44.71 3.01
N PHE A 8 -4.53 -44.39 3.76
CA PHE A 8 -4.66 -44.78 5.16
C PHE A 8 -5.11 -46.25 5.22
N GLY A 9 -4.15 -47.16 5.32
CA GLY A 9 -4.41 -48.55 5.72
C GLY A 9 -4.49 -48.63 7.24
N VAL A 10 -5.68 -48.91 7.78
CA VAL A 10 -5.87 -49.26 9.20
C VAL A 10 -6.32 -50.70 9.28
N LEU A 11 -5.47 -51.54 9.88
CA LEU A 11 -5.77 -52.91 10.29
C LEU A 11 -6.93 -52.90 11.29
N ILE A 12 -7.96 -53.71 11.02
CA ILE A 12 -9.14 -53.90 11.86
C ILE A 12 -8.83 -55.00 12.89
N ALA A 13 -8.79 -54.64 14.16
CA ALA A 13 -8.98 -55.58 15.27
C ALA A 13 -9.60 -54.86 16.48
N GLY A 14 -10.84 -55.23 16.82
CA GLY A 14 -11.53 -54.88 18.07
C GLY A 14 -12.44 -53.65 18.01
N SER A 15 -13.74 -53.85 17.76
CA SER A 15 -14.80 -52.82 17.80
C SER A 15 -15.06 -52.31 19.23
N PRO A 16 -15.49 -51.05 19.40
CA PRO A 16 -16.93 -50.87 19.45
C PRO A 16 -17.36 -49.80 18.44
N PHE A 17 -18.59 -49.94 17.95
CA PHE A 17 -19.33 -48.91 17.24
C PHE A 17 -19.00 -47.54 17.83
N VAL A 18 -18.21 -46.72 17.12
CA VAL A 18 -18.30 -45.28 17.30
C VAL A 18 -19.74 -44.99 16.96
N SER A 19 -20.54 -44.70 17.98
CA SER A 19 -21.95 -44.42 17.80
C SER A 19 -22.09 -43.46 16.63
N CYS A 20 -22.91 -43.81 15.62
CA CYS A 20 -23.16 -42.93 14.47
C CYS A 20 -23.53 -41.51 14.92
N LYS A 21 -24.06 -41.34 16.15
CA LYS A 21 -24.30 -40.06 16.79
C LYS A 21 -22.99 -39.28 17.02
N LYS A 22 -21.99 -39.89 17.66
CA LYS A 22 -20.67 -39.28 17.91
C LYS A 22 -19.96 -38.90 16.61
N MET A 23 -19.98 -39.78 15.60
CA MET A 23 -19.43 -39.44 14.28
C MET A 23 -20.14 -38.26 13.62
N LYS A 24 -21.48 -38.19 13.73
CA LYS A 24 -22.26 -37.06 13.20
C LYS A 24 -21.95 -35.76 13.93
N ASP A 25 -21.74 -35.83 15.24
CA ASP A 25 -21.42 -34.66 16.06
C ASP A 25 -20.00 -34.17 15.75
N ASP A 26 -19.01 -35.07 15.61
CA ASP A 26 -17.65 -34.74 15.22
C ASP A 26 -17.57 -34.11 13.82
N ILE A 27 -18.36 -34.61 12.86
CA ILE A 27 -18.46 -34.02 11.50
C ILE A 27 -19.00 -32.58 11.57
N LYS A 28 -20.03 -32.33 12.38
CA LYS A 28 -20.59 -30.98 12.55
C LYS A 28 -19.60 -30.03 13.20
N ASP A 29 -18.86 -30.49 14.22
CA ASP A 29 -17.83 -29.70 14.88
C ASP A 29 -16.70 -29.32 13.91
N LEU A 30 -16.23 -30.27 13.10
CA LEU A 30 -15.23 -30.01 12.06
C LEU A 30 -15.72 -29.01 11.00
N GLN A 31 -16.97 -29.13 10.56
CA GLN A 31 -17.59 -28.18 9.62
C GLN A 31 -17.67 -26.76 10.20
N SER A 32 -18.03 -26.64 11.48
CA SER A 32 -18.07 -25.36 12.20
C SER A 32 -16.68 -24.72 12.28
N LYS A 33 -15.66 -25.50 12.69
CA LYS A 33 -14.26 -25.04 12.74
C LYS A 33 -13.73 -24.62 11.39
N ASN A 34 -14.04 -25.37 10.33
CA ASN A 34 -13.63 -25.02 8.97
C ASN A 34 -14.27 -23.70 8.50
N SER A 35 -15.54 -23.47 8.87
CA SER A 35 -16.23 -22.21 8.55
C SER A 35 -15.60 -21.03 9.28
N ALA A 36 -15.30 -21.18 10.58
CA ALA A 36 -14.61 -20.13 11.35
C ALA A 36 -13.20 -19.83 10.83
N LEU A 37 -12.45 -20.85 10.41
CA LEU A 37 -11.14 -20.66 9.77
C LEU A 37 -11.24 -19.96 8.43
N GLN A 38 -12.26 -20.28 7.63
CA GLN A 38 -12.52 -19.58 6.37
C GLN A 38 -12.87 -18.11 6.64
N GLU A 39 -13.72 -17.81 7.63
CA GLU A 39 -14.04 -16.44 8.02
C GLU A 39 -12.79 -15.67 8.50
N GLN A 40 -11.91 -16.31 9.28
CA GLN A 40 -10.65 -15.69 9.70
C GLN A 40 -9.71 -15.47 8.51
N LEU A 41 -9.61 -16.42 7.58
CA LEU A 41 -8.82 -16.29 6.36
C LEU A 41 -9.36 -15.18 5.47
N ASP A 42 -10.67 -15.10 5.28
CA ASP A 42 -11.33 -14.05 4.51
C ASP A 42 -11.12 -12.69 5.20
N GLY A 43 -11.16 -12.65 6.54
CA GLY A 43 -10.82 -11.48 7.34
C GLY A 43 -9.37 -11.03 7.14
N VAL A 44 -8.42 -11.96 7.11
CA VAL A 44 -7.00 -11.69 6.80
C VAL A 44 -6.82 -11.24 5.35
N VAL A 45 -7.44 -11.91 4.39
CA VAL A 45 -7.37 -11.51 2.97
C VAL A 45 -7.96 -10.11 2.78
N SER A 46 -9.07 -9.82 3.44
CA SER A 46 -9.70 -8.49 3.46
C SER A 46 -8.81 -7.43 4.13
N SER A 47 -8.18 -7.76 5.27
CA SER A 47 -7.29 -6.83 5.98
C SER A 47 -5.97 -6.56 5.26
N LEU A 48 -5.47 -7.55 4.52
CA LEU A 48 -4.32 -7.38 3.63
C LEU A 48 -4.70 -6.48 2.44
N GLY A 49 -5.87 -6.64 1.84
CA GLY A 49 -6.37 -5.75 0.79
C GLY A 49 -6.08 -6.24 -0.65
N SER A 50 -6.45 -5.43 -1.64
CA SER A 50 -6.40 -5.79 -3.07
C SER A 50 -5.01 -5.62 -3.70
N ASN A 51 -4.67 -6.46 -4.68
CA ASN A 51 -3.40 -6.46 -5.44
C ASN A 51 -3.25 -5.24 -6.38
N GLU A 52 -3.16 -4.04 -5.81
CA GLU A 52 -2.89 -2.77 -6.50
C GLU A 52 -1.60 -2.18 -5.91
N PRO A 53 -0.44 -2.79 -6.20
CA PRO A 53 0.81 -2.44 -5.55
C PRO A 53 1.36 -1.09 -6.00
N ILE A 54 2.13 -0.46 -5.12
CA ILE A 54 3.05 0.61 -5.47
C ILE A 54 4.47 0.04 -5.37
N THR A 55 5.22 0.10 -6.48
CA THR A 55 6.67 -0.06 -6.44
C THR A 55 7.28 1.32 -6.39
N ALA A 56 7.87 1.67 -5.24
CA ALA A 56 8.53 2.95 -5.05
C ALA A 56 10.04 2.78 -5.02
N THR A 57 10.72 3.70 -5.69
CA THR A 57 12.18 3.77 -5.71
C THR A 57 12.58 5.16 -5.24
N THR A 58 13.41 5.20 -4.22
CA THR A 58 14.05 6.42 -3.73
C THR A 58 15.55 6.33 -3.92
N THR A 59 16.13 7.40 -4.45
CA THR A 59 17.58 7.58 -4.55
C THR A 59 18.01 8.78 -3.73
N PHE A 60 19.11 8.69 -3.00
CA PHE A 60 19.66 9.81 -2.26
C PHE A 60 21.18 9.76 -2.23
N THR A 61 21.82 10.90 -1.95
CA THR A 61 23.28 10.97 -1.76
C THR A 61 23.65 10.68 -0.31
N ASP A 62 24.58 9.75 -0.10
CA ASP A 62 25.10 9.39 1.22
C ASP A 62 26.25 10.32 1.66
N ASP A 63 26.76 10.11 2.88
CA ASP A 63 27.81 10.97 3.46
C ASP A 63 29.17 10.85 2.75
N ASP A 64 29.36 9.79 1.95
CA ASP A 64 30.53 9.60 1.08
C ASP A 64 30.34 10.28 -0.30
N GLY A 65 29.18 10.89 -0.56
CA GLY A 65 28.83 11.46 -1.85
C GLY A 65 28.39 10.43 -2.91
N LYS A 66 28.09 9.19 -2.52
CA LYS A 66 27.60 8.13 -3.41
C LYS A 66 26.09 8.13 -3.47
N THR A 67 25.54 7.68 -4.60
CA THR A 67 24.09 7.47 -4.73
C THR A 67 23.70 6.13 -4.11
N ARG A 68 22.75 6.18 -3.17
CA ARG A 68 22.05 5.01 -2.64
C ARG A 68 20.68 4.89 -3.27
N THR A 69 20.18 3.66 -3.38
CA THR A 69 18.87 3.34 -3.95
C THR A 69 18.13 2.41 -3.03
N VAL A 70 16.92 2.79 -2.62
CA VAL A 70 15.98 1.96 -1.87
C VAL A 70 14.78 1.69 -2.77
N THR A 71 14.39 0.42 -2.91
CA THR A 71 13.20 0.03 -3.69
C THR A 71 12.31 -0.88 -2.86
N GLY A 72 11.06 -0.48 -2.71
CA GLY A 72 10.03 -1.23 -1.98
C GLY A 72 8.82 -1.54 -2.86
N VAL A 73 8.16 -2.68 -2.60
CA VAL A 73 6.88 -3.05 -3.23
C VAL A 73 5.81 -3.16 -2.15
N TYR A 74 4.88 -2.23 -2.18
CA TYR A 74 3.85 -2.04 -1.16
C TYR A 74 2.50 -2.47 -1.70
N LYS A 75 1.86 -3.42 -1.04
CA LYS A 75 0.69 -4.13 -1.57
C LYS A 75 -0.58 -3.86 -0.78
N PHE A 76 -0.41 -3.56 0.50
CA PHE A 76 -1.53 -3.57 1.43
C PHE A 76 -2.08 -2.16 1.60
N LYS A 77 -3.36 -2.09 1.95
CA LYS A 77 -4.08 -0.84 2.21
C LYS A 77 -4.95 -1.06 3.44
N SER A 78 -5.35 0.02 4.13
CA SER A 78 -6.30 -0.11 5.22
C SER A 78 -7.62 -0.72 4.73
N SER A 79 -8.26 -1.48 5.61
CA SER A 79 -9.59 -2.04 5.39
C SER A 79 -10.69 -0.98 5.28
N ASP A 80 -10.43 0.24 5.75
CA ASP A 80 -11.31 1.39 5.60
C ASP A 80 -10.94 2.24 4.37
N HIS A 81 -11.13 3.56 4.44
CA HIS A 81 -10.90 4.47 3.31
C HIS A 81 -9.78 5.48 3.59
N SER A 82 -9.09 5.31 4.72
CA SER A 82 -8.00 6.20 5.14
C SER A 82 -6.82 6.17 4.18
N THR A 83 -6.59 5.05 3.50
CA THR A 83 -5.42 4.85 2.63
C THR A 83 -5.72 4.90 1.15
N GLN A 84 -6.98 5.15 0.78
CA GLN A 84 -7.35 5.42 -0.60
C GLN A 84 -8.71 6.10 -0.71
N SER A 85 -8.73 7.26 -1.36
CA SER A 85 -9.96 8.01 -1.55
C SER A 85 -9.89 8.90 -2.78
N MET A 86 -11.06 9.15 -3.34
CA MET A 86 -11.32 10.18 -4.33
C MET A 86 -12.55 10.96 -3.87
N THR A 87 -12.37 12.20 -3.44
CA THR A 87 -13.44 13.03 -2.89
C THR A 87 -13.81 14.11 -3.89
N ASN A 88 -15.07 14.16 -4.33
CA ASN A 88 -15.59 15.26 -5.14
C ASN A 88 -15.81 16.48 -4.25
N ASN A 89 -15.15 17.59 -4.58
CA ASN A 89 -15.21 18.86 -3.84
C ASN A 89 -16.39 19.75 -4.23
N ASN A 90 -17.25 19.31 -5.15
CA ASN A 90 -18.41 20.04 -5.70
C ASN A 90 -18.07 21.35 -6.44
N ASP A 91 -16.80 21.59 -6.75
CA ASP A 91 -16.31 22.72 -7.56
C ASP A 91 -15.72 22.24 -8.91
N GLY A 92 -15.93 20.96 -9.23
CA GLY A 92 -15.35 20.30 -10.39
C GLY A 92 -13.94 19.74 -10.16
N THR A 93 -13.41 19.78 -8.94
CA THR A 93 -12.14 19.14 -8.57
C THR A 93 -12.34 17.90 -7.69
N TYR A 94 -11.30 17.07 -7.64
CA TYR A 94 -11.27 15.85 -6.85
C TYR A 94 -10.00 15.80 -6.00
N ASP A 95 -10.15 15.62 -4.69
CA ASP A 95 -9.04 15.31 -3.80
C ASP A 95 -8.77 13.81 -3.84
N ILE A 96 -7.53 13.44 -4.13
CA ILE A 96 -7.09 12.06 -4.29
C ILE A 96 -6.07 11.75 -3.22
N TYR A 97 -6.24 10.61 -2.55
CA TYR A 97 -5.27 10.03 -1.64
C TYR A 97 -5.02 8.58 -2.03
N ILE A 98 -3.76 8.17 -2.09
CA ILE A 98 -3.34 6.80 -2.39
C ILE A 98 -2.17 6.48 -1.48
N GLU A 99 -2.29 5.41 -0.72
CA GLU A 99 -1.21 4.88 0.12
C GLU A 99 -1.22 3.36 0.09
N ARG A 100 -0.02 2.77 0.05
CA ARG A 100 0.18 1.33 0.19
C ARG A 100 1.29 1.05 1.20
N PHE A 101 1.12 -0.04 1.95
CA PHE A 101 2.05 -0.50 2.97
C PHE A 101 2.72 -1.83 2.62
N SER A 102 3.83 -2.12 3.29
CA SER A 102 4.56 -3.39 3.16
C SER A 102 3.88 -4.52 3.92
N ASP A 103 3.20 -4.20 5.02
CA ASP A 103 2.43 -5.11 5.87
C ASP A 103 1.27 -4.39 6.61
N VAL A 104 0.58 -5.14 7.49
CA VAL A 104 -0.55 -4.65 8.30
C VAL A 104 -0.15 -3.71 9.44
N SER A 105 1.16 -3.57 9.71
CA SER A 105 1.70 -2.73 10.79
C SER A 105 1.95 -1.29 10.35
N TRP A 106 1.84 -1.00 9.05
CA TRP A 106 1.95 0.35 8.45
C TRP A 106 3.31 1.02 8.68
N ASN A 107 4.36 0.24 8.95
CA ASN A 107 5.68 0.76 9.25
C ASN A 107 6.41 1.30 8.01
N GLU A 108 6.08 0.77 6.83
CA GLU A 108 6.73 1.12 5.57
C GLU A 108 5.68 1.25 4.49
N GLY A 109 5.91 2.15 3.53
CA GLY A 109 4.95 2.41 2.49
C GLY A 109 5.38 3.49 1.50
N ALA A 110 4.45 3.73 0.59
CA ALA A 110 4.53 4.83 -0.35
C ALA A 110 3.15 5.44 -0.49
N TYR A 111 3.10 6.77 -0.57
CA TYR A 111 1.85 7.49 -0.63
C TYR A 111 1.95 8.72 -1.54
N THR A 112 0.80 9.16 -2.05
CA THR A 112 0.63 10.48 -2.63
C THR A 112 -0.77 11.00 -2.40
N SER A 113 -0.86 12.32 -2.29
CA SER A 113 -2.10 13.06 -2.27
C SER A 113 -2.02 14.26 -3.20
N PHE A 114 -3.12 14.59 -3.86
CA PHE A 114 -3.18 15.74 -4.76
C PHE A 114 -4.64 16.10 -5.08
N THR A 115 -4.86 17.34 -5.48
CA THR A 115 -6.14 17.80 -6.05
C THR A 115 -6.05 17.77 -7.58
N TYR A 116 -7.03 17.16 -8.23
CA TYR A 116 -7.10 17.02 -9.68
C TYR A 116 -8.35 17.68 -10.26
N ASN A 117 -8.16 18.49 -11.32
CA ASN A 117 -9.24 19.00 -12.13
C ASN A 117 -9.35 18.20 -13.44
N PRO A 118 -10.41 17.40 -13.66
CA PRO A 118 -10.58 16.55 -14.83
C PRO A 118 -10.82 17.33 -16.13
N THR A 119 -11.30 18.59 -16.05
CA THR A 119 -11.55 19.45 -17.21
C THR A 119 -10.26 20.09 -17.70
N SER A 120 -9.50 20.74 -16.82
CA SER A 120 -8.24 21.41 -17.18
C SER A 120 -7.03 20.48 -17.16
N LYS A 121 -7.18 19.26 -16.60
CA LYS A 121 -6.08 18.32 -16.31
C LYS A 121 -5.05 18.84 -15.31
N ALA A 122 -5.37 19.92 -14.59
CA ALA A 122 -4.49 20.50 -13.60
C ALA A 122 -4.34 19.59 -12.37
N VAL A 123 -3.12 19.49 -11.86
CA VAL A 123 -2.74 18.81 -10.63
C VAL A 123 -2.16 19.85 -9.68
N THR A 124 -2.68 19.92 -8.46
CA THR A 124 -2.28 20.89 -7.43
C THR A 124 -2.22 20.23 -6.05
N ASN A 125 -1.69 20.95 -5.05
CA ASN A 125 -1.61 20.48 -3.65
C ASN A 125 -0.95 19.10 -3.52
N VAL A 126 0.11 18.87 -4.29
CA VAL A 126 0.78 17.57 -4.31
C VAL A 126 1.58 17.40 -3.02
N SER A 127 1.40 16.25 -2.37
CA SER A 127 2.35 15.69 -1.44
C SER A 127 2.50 14.19 -1.69
N GLY A 128 3.58 13.63 -1.19
CA GLY A 128 3.85 12.21 -1.36
C GLY A 128 5.24 11.87 -0.88
N GLY A 129 5.54 10.58 -0.89
CA GLY A 129 6.82 10.12 -0.39
C GLY A 129 6.93 8.62 -0.32
N HIS A 130 8.04 8.22 0.26
CA HIS A 130 8.43 6.84 0.47
C HIS A 130 9.04 6.74 1.86
N TYR A 131 8.60 5.76 2.63
CA TYR A 131 9.13 5.48 3.94
C TYR A 131 9.33 3.97 4.08
N TRP A 132 10.44 3.57 4.66
CA TRP A 132 10.89 2.19 4.72
C TRP A 132 11.40 1.85 6.11
N SER A 133 12.00 0.67 6.26
CA SER A 133 12.83 0.37 7.41
C SER A 133 14.09 -0.33 6.93
N ASP A 134 15.24 0.19 7.33
CA ASP A 134 16.49 -0.51 7.19
C ASP A 134 17.34 -0.38 8.47
N ALA A 135 18.45 -1.11 8.51
CA ALA A 135 19.31 -1.18 9.70
C ALA A 135 20.48 -0.20 9.66
N ASP A 136 20.41 0.85 8.83
CA ASP A 136 21.53 1.73 8.59
C ASP A 136 21.44 3.07 9.34
N SER A 137 22.41 3.97 9.11
CA SER A 137 22.52 5.25 9.83
C SER A 137 21.63 6.35 9.25
N TYR A 138 20.96 6.11 8.14
CA TYR A 138 20.12 7.08 7.45
C TYR A 138 18.68 6.99 7.95
N TYR A 139 17.91 8.06 7.74
CA TYR A 139 16.49 8.02 8.09
C TYR A 139 15.72 7.29 7.00
N ASP A 140 14.74 6.48 7.41
CA ASP A 140 13.99 5.66 6.48
C ASP A 140 12.83 6.41 5.79
N ASN A 141 13.00 7.70 5.46
CA ASN A 141 11.89 8.55 5.03
C ASN A 141 12.33 9.61 4.01
N ALA A 142 11.66 9.65 2.87
CA ALA A 142 11.69 10.76 1.92
C ALA A 142 10.27 11.30 1.72
N TYR A 143 9.98 12.45 2.34
CA TYR A 143 8.66 13.06 2.40
C TYR A 143 8.66 14.43 1.70
N TYR A 144 7.75 14.61 0.74
CA TYR A 144 7.68 15.78 -0.12
C TYR A 144 6.36 16.50 0.02
N TYR A 145 6.40 17.80 0.34
CA TYR A 145 5.20 18.64 0.48
C TYR A 145 5.50 20.12 0.25
N GLY A 146 4.47 20.85 -0.19
CA GLY A 146 4.51 22.29 -0.34
C GLY A 146 5.31 22.77 -1.56
N THR A 147 5.83 23.99 -1.47
CA THR A 147 6.50 24.71 -2.57
C THR A 147 7.89 25.21 -2.16
N GLY A 148 8.66 24.33 -1.50
CA GLY A 148 10.00 24.64 -1.00
C GLY A 148 11.02 24.96 -2.10
N THR A 149 11.99 25.83 -1.79
CA THR A 149 13.10 26.10 -2.71
C THR A 149 13.88 24.81 -2.97
N GLY A 150 14.06 24.47 -4.24
CA GLY A 150 14.78 23.26 -4.63
C GLY A 150 13.98 21.97 -4.48
N LEU A 151 12.66 22.06 -4.29
CA LEU A 151 11.72 20.94 -4.44
C LEU A 151 11.14 20.92 -5.85
N THR A 152 11.18 19.76 -6.50
CA THR A 152 10.33 19.45 -7.64
C THR A 152 9.41 18.31 -7.24
N ILE A 153 8.10 18.48 -7.33
CA ILE A 153 7.13 17.43 -7.01
C ILE A 153 5.99 17.47 -8.02
N GLY A 154 5.55 16.30 -8.47
CA GLY A 154 4.47 16.21 -9.43
C GLY A 154 3.80 14.84 -9.48
N VAL A 155 2.54 14.86 -9.88
CA VAL A 155 1.78 13.66 -10.27
C VAL A 155 1.32 13.83 -11.71
N THR A 156 1.59 12.83 -12.54
CA THR A 156 0.96 12.70 -13.86
C THR A 156 -0.24 11.78 -13.72
N VAL A 157 -1.42 12.26 -14.10
CA VAL A 157 -2.64 11.45 -14.14
C VAL A 157 -2.82 10.90 -15.55
N ASP A 158 -2.42 9.65 -15.76
CA ASP A 158 -2.57 8.96 -17.05
C ASP A 158 -4.06 8.69 -17.34
N SER A 159 -4.84 8.32 -16.31
CA SER A 159 -6.30 8.20 -16.41
C SER A 159 -7.02 8.37 -15.07
N LEU A 160 -8.25 8.89 -15.13
CA LEU A 160 -9.18 8.95 -14.00
C LEU A 160 -10.62 8.82 -14.48
N ASN A 161 -11.34 7.81 -13.99
CA ASN A 161 -12.77 7.65 -14.18
C ASN A 161 -13.51 8.13 -12.94
N MET A 162 -14.17 9.29 -13.05
CA MET A 162 -14.88 9.93 -11.94
C MET A 162 -16.10 9.14 -11.44
N THR A 163 -16.65 8.25 -12.26
CA THR A 163 -17.82 7.43 -11.91
C THR A 163 -17.41 6.16 -11.17
N THR A 164 -16.33 5.51 -11.60
CA THR A 164 -15.91 4.22 -11.06
C THR A 164 -14.74 4.31 -10.07
N GLY A 165 -14.03 5.43 -10.04
CA GLY A 165 -12.81 5.61 -9.25
C GLY A 165 -11.58 4.91 -9.83
N ALA A 166 -11.67 4.31 -11.02
CA ALA A 166 -10.51 3.72 -11.70
C ALA A 166 -9.50 4.82 -12.04
N THR A 167 -8.24 4.64 -11.68
CA THR A 167 -7.17 5.62 -11.88
C THR A 167 -5.85 4.96 -12.26
N SER A 168 -5.02 5.70 -12.99
CA SER A 168 -3.62 5.40 -13.24
C SER A 168 -2.80 6.68 -13.12
N ILE A 169 -1.75 6.66 -12.31
CA ILE A 169 -0.91 7.82 -12.02
C ILE A 169 0.58 7.47 -11.98
N LYS A 170 1.42 8.50 -12.10
CA LYS A 170 2.86 8.46 -11.84
C LYS A 170 3.22 9.60 -10.89
N PHE A 171 3.88 9.26 -9.79
CA PHE A 171 4.44 10.23 -8.86
C PHE A 171 5.94 10.36 -9.11
N ALA A 172 6.43 11.60 -9.09
CA ALA A 172 7.85 11.90 -9.08
C ALA A 172 8.11 13.12 -8.20
N ALA A 173 9.10 13.01 -7.33
CA ALA A 173 9.59 14.10 -6.54
C ALA A 173 11.12 14.07 -6.47
N SER A 174 11.73 15.25 -6.35
CA SER A 174 13.14 15.42 -6.05
C SER A 174 13.38 16.64 -5.19
N GLY A 175 14.25 16.47 -4.20
CA GLY A 175 14.76 17.51 -3.33
C GLY A 175 16.23 17.76 -3.63
N THR A 176 16.61 19.02 -3.80
CA THR A 176 18.01 19.42 -3.72
C THR A 176 18.46 19.52 -2.26
N ALA A 177 19.76 19.66 -2.02
CA ALA A 177 20.32 19.99 -0.71
C ALA A 177 19.65 21.18 0.00
N ALA A 178 19.19 22.19 -0.76
CA ALA A 178 18.48 23.34 -0.20
C ALA A 178 17.12 22.95 0.38
N TYR A 179 16.41 22.04 -0.28
CA TYR A 179 15.13 21.53 0.19
C TYR A 179 15.32 20.63 1.42
N THR A 180 16.22 19.64 1.33
CA THR A 180 16.39 18.65 2.39
C THR A 180 16.95 19.24 3.69
N ASN A 181 17.72 20.33 3.60
CA ASN A 181 18.13 21.13 4.78
C ASN A 181 17.00 21.97 5.39
N SER A 182 15.94 22.27 4.64
CA SER A 182 14.84 23.14 5.09
C SER A 182 13.71 22.37 5.78
N VAL A 183 13.67 21.05 5.60
CA VAL A 183 12.65 20.17 6.19
C VAL A 183 13.15 19.53 7.49
N SER A 184 12.23 18.91 8.25
CA SER A 184 12.59 18.08 9.40
C SER A 184 13.52 16.95 8.99
N TYR A 185 14.46 16.57 9.86
CA TYR A 185 15.35 15.44 9.60
C TYR A 185 14.60 14.12 9.41
N TRP A 186 13.39 14.01 9.98
CA TRP A 186 12.50 12.85 9.77
C TRP A 186 11.91 12.77 8.36
N TYR A 187 12.08 13.78 7.51
CA TYR A 187 11.48 13.85 6.16
C TYR A 187 12.48 13.63 5.03
N SER A 188 13.75 13.42 5.36
CA SER A 188 14.81 13.18 4.37
C SER A 188 15.74 12.08 4.89
N PRO A 189 16.13 11.08 4.08
CA PRO A 189 17.11 10.09 4.49
C PRO A 189 18.46 10.69 4.85
N ASN A 190 18.84 11.79 4.20
CA ASN A 190 20.09 12.49 4.48
C ASN A 190 19.92 14.01 4.29
N GLN A 191 19.78 14.74 5.39
CA GLN A 191 19.62 16.19 5.34
C GLN A 191 20.80 16.89 4.65
N GLY A 192 20.48 17.84 3.79
CA GLY A 192 21.48 18.60 3.05
C GLY A 192 22.08 17.85 1.86
N ALA A 193 21.62 16.63 1.61
CA ALA A 193 21.94 15.86 0.41
C ALA A 193 20.74 15.86 -0.57
N PRO A 194 20.96 15.73 -1.89
CA PRO A 194 19.87 15.53 -2.82
C PRO A 194 19.18 14.17 -2.67
N GLU A 195 17.89 14.14 -2.96
CA GLU A 195 17.06 12.94 -2.95
C GLU A 195 16.02 12.98 -4.08
N ALA A 196 15.52 11.81 -4.49
CA ALA A 196 14.42 11.70 -5.43
C ALA A 196 13.63 10.42 -5.22
N THR A 197 12.31 10.48 -5.38
CA THR A 197 11.40 9.36 -5.24
C THR A 197 10.48 9.28 -6.45
N THR A 198 10.28 8.07 -6.95
CA THR A 198 9.33 7.81 -8.04
C THR A 198 8.52 6.56 -7.76
N PHE A 199 7.27 6.56 -8.22
CA PHE A 199 6.44 5.37 -8.29
C PHE A 199 5.28 5.55 -9.26
N SER A 200 4.57 4.46 -9.55
CA SER A 200 3.32 4.47 -10.31
C SER A 200 2.26 3.69 -9.56
N PHE A 201 1.00 4.04 -9.81
CA PHE A 201 -0.15 3.34 -9.26
C PHE A 201 -1.21 3.19 -10.34
N ALA A 202 -1.82 2.01 -10.40
CA ALA A 202 -3.02 1.75 -11.17
C ALA A 202 -3.99 0.92 -10.31
N GLY A 203 -5.21 1.42 -10.13
CA GLY A 203 -6.17 0.79 -9.24
C GLY A 203 -7.49 1.53 -9.16
N LYS A 204 -8.30 1.19 -8.15
CA LYS A 204 -9.65 1.72 -7.96
C LYS A 204 -9.78 2.41 -6.60
N LEU A 205 -10.05 3.71 -6.65
CA LEU A 205 -10.31 4.55 -5.49
C LEU A 205 -11.78 4.48 -5.10
N LYS A 206 -12.06 4.63 -3.81
CA LYS A 206 -13.42 4.82 -3.35
C LYS A 206 -13.84 6.28 -3.57
N LEU A 207 -14.95 6.46 -4.28
CA LEU A 207 -15.54 7.77 -4.52
C LEU A 207 -16.36 8.24 -3.30
N PHE A 208 -16.10 9.46 -2.86
CA PHE A 208 -16.88 10.21 -1.90
C PHE A 208 -17.43 11.49 -2.52
N SER A 209 -18.49 12.01 -1.94
CA SER A 209 -19.02 13.34 -2.28
C SER A 209 -19.13 14.13 -1.00
N THR A 210 -18.58 15.34 -0.98
CA THR A 210 -18.92 16.30 0.07
C THR A 210 -20.42 16.59 -0.03
N LYS A 211 -21.14 16.47 1.07
CA LYS A 211 -22.56 16.88 1.13
C LYS A 211 -22.65 18.39 1.28
#